data_AF-A0A2K9NPX1-F1
#
_entry.id   AF-A0A2K9NPX1-F1
#
_cell.length_a   1.000
_cell.length_b   1.000
_cell.length_c   1.000
_cell.angle_alpha   90.00
_cell.angle_beta   90.00
_cell.angle_gamma   90.00
#
_symmetry.space_group_name_H-M   'P 1'
#
loop_
_entity.id
_entity.type
_entity.pdbx_description
1 polymer ?
#
loop_
_entity_poly.entity_id
_entity_poly.type
_entity_poly.pdbx_seq_one_letter_code
_entity_poly.pdbx_strand_id
1 'polypeptide(L)'
;MKNALVLLALLTSFKAFAWDAPEILENACYDGCTEKMETMYSTFLNTQTAPKFIPGMYSGECNHLSPSLDPDTTHYIGMLLNTDAKGAYMSPVLQFFGEKNDMADWSLEDAKREMSPDWIEAGRITWHPTSATAHVEDAQGYPALVYWARQNIETKEIYFLAWLRGFSYAFCTLKPNVNGLP
;
A
#
# COMPACT_ATOMS: atom_id res chain seq x y z
N MET A 1 15.98 9.75 -59.04
CA MET A 1 14.66 9.96 -58.39
C MET A 1 14.03 8.60 -58.14
N LYS A 2 13.36 8.45 -56.98
CA LYS A 2 12.57 7.30 -56.50
C LYS A 2 13.37 6.26 -55.71
N ASN A 3 13.14 6.26 -54.39
CA ASN A 3 13.00 5.11 -53.47
C ASN A 3 13.47 5.43 -52.04
N ALA A 4 13.13 6.62 -51.53
CA ALA A 4 13.37 6.99 -50.14
C ALA A 4 12.05 7.38 -49.46
N LEU A 5 11.09 6.43 -49.36
CA LEU A 5 9.78 6.75 -48.77
C LEU A 5 9.01 5.50 -48.30
N VAL A 6 9.64 4.57 -47.58
CA VAL A 6 8.92 3.44 -46.93
C VAL A 6 9.42 3.11 -45.51
N LEU A 7 10.49 3.76 -45.01
CA LEU A 7 11.10 3.43 -43.70
C LEU A 7 10.68 4.34 -42.54
N LEU A 8 9.62 5.14 -42.69
CA LEU A 8 9.17 6.10 -41.67
C LEU A 8 7.94 5.66 -40.86
N ALA A 9 7.39 4.47 -41.12
CA ALA A 9 6.13 4.00 -40.50
C ALA A 9 6.30 2.90 -39.43
N LEU A 10 7.53 2.49 -39.11
CA LEU A 10 7.82 1.50 -38.05
C LEU A 10 8.27 2.13 -36.72
N LEU A 11 8.15 3.46 -36.59
CA LEU A 11 8.09 4.13 -35.29
C LEU A 11 6.66 4.07 -34.73
N THR A 12 5.96 2.96 -34.94
CA THR A 12 4.78 2.63 -34.14
C THR A 12 5.28 2.52 -32.71
N SER A 13 5.15 3.65 -32.03
CA SER A 13 5.36 3.84 -30.62
C SER A 13 4.82 2.62 -29.91
N PHE A 14 5.73 1.80 -29.38
CA PHE A 14 5.43 1.02 -28.20
C PHE A 14 5.02 2.07 -27.16
N LYS A 15 3.73 2.39 -27.12
CA LYS A 15 3.14 2.95 -25.91
C LYS A 15 3.41 1.85 -24.91
N ALA A 16 4.47 2.01 -24.13
CA ALA A 16 4.64 1.29 -22.89
C ALA A 16 3.26 1.36 -22.23
N PHE A 17 2.65 0.20 -22.02
CA PHE A 17 1.44 0.11 -21.23
C PHE A 17 1.85 0.56 -19.83
N ALA A 18 1.76 1.88 -19.60
CA ALA A 18 1.87 2.45 -18.27
C ALA A 18 0.68 1.88 -17.52
N TRP A 19 0.96 0.92 -16.65
CA TRP A 19 -0.04 0.42 -15.74
C TRP A 19 -0.23 1.51 -14.69
N ASP A 20 -1.31 2.27 -14.83
CA ASP A 20 -1.77 3.11 -13.74
C ASP A 20 -2.50 2.18 -12.76
N ALA A 21 -1.95 2.06 -11.54
CA ALA A 21 -2.61 1.30 -10.49
C ALA A 21 -4.06 1.78 -10.35
N PRO A 22 -5.05 0.87 -10.35
CA PRO A 22 -6.42 1.31 -10.17
C PRO A 22 -6.55 2.00 -8.81
N GLU A 23 -7.33 3.09 -8.75
CA GLU A 23 -7.55 3.84 -7.51
C GLU A 23 -8.06 2.94 -6.36
N ILE A 24 -8.82 1.90 -6.72
CA ILE A 24 -9.37 0.89 -5.82
C ILE A 24 -9.35 -0.46 -6.53
N LEU A 25 -9.04 -1.52 -5.79
CA LEU A 25 -9.28 -2.87 -6.26
C LEU A 25 -10.73 -3.27 -5.94
N GLU A 26 -11.58 -3.23 -6.96
CA GLU A 26 -12.94 -3.77 -6.86
C GLU A 26 -12.89 -5.30 -6.70
N ASN A 27 -13.58 -5.82 -5.70
CA ASN A 27 -13.71 -7.25 -5.40
C ASN A 27 -12.48 -7.94 -4.77
N ALA A 28 -11.73 -7.26 -3.89
CA ALA A 28 -10.66 -7.90 -3.10
C ALA A 28 -11.15 -9.11 -2.28
N CYS A 29 -12.44 -9.16 -1.96
CA CYS A 29 -13.11 -10.26 -1.25
C CYS A 29 -14.03 -11.13 -2.12
N TYR A 30 -13.86 -11.15 -3.45
CA TYR A 30 -14.78 -11.84 -4.37
C TYR A 30 -15.11 -13.29 -3.99
N ASP A 31 -14.14 -14.04 -3.46
CA ASP A 31 -14.34 -15.35 -2.86
C ASP A 31 -13.24 -15.61 -1.81
N GLY A 32 -13.63 -15.86 -0.57
CA GLY A 32 -12.72 -16.40 0.47
C GLY A 32 -12.29 -15.45 1.59
N CYS A 33 -12.80 -14.22 1.64
CA CYS A 33 -12.63 -13.40 2.84
C CYS A 33 -13.39 -13.99 4.04
N THR A 34 -12.83 -13.82 5.23
CA THR A 34 -13.52 -14.06 6.51
C THR A 34 -14.32 -12.81 6.87
N GLU A 35 -15.27 -12.93 7.81
CA GLU A 35 -16.06 -11.79 8.29
C GLU A 35 -15.18 -10.62 8.78
N LYS A 36 -14.04 -10.92 9.42
CA LYS A 36 -13.05 -9.92 9.85
C LYS A 36 -12.46 -9.18 8.66
N MET A 37 -12.07 -9.89 7.59
CA MET A 37 -11.54 -9.27 6.36
C MET A 37 -12.59 -8.46 5.61
N GLU A 38 -13.83 -8.96 5.51
CA GLU A 38 -14.93 -8.23 4.89
C GLU A 38 -15.24 -6.92 5.64
N THR A 39 -15.20 -6.97 6.97
CA THR A 39 -15.37 -5.77 7.81
C THR A 39 -14.25 -4.76 7.53
N MET A 40 -12.99 -5.19 7.52
CA MET A 40 -11.85 -4.32 7.22
C MET A 40 -11.95 -3.71 5.81
N TYR A 41 -12.33 -4.52 4.81
CA TYR A 41 -12.49 -4.07 3.43
C TYR A 41 -13.65 -3.08 3.29
N SER A 42 -14.80 -3.36 3.92
CA SER A 42 -15.95 -2.45 3.96
C SER A 42 -15.58 -1.13 4.64
N THR A 43 -14.87 -1.17 5.77
CA THR A 43 -14.40 0.05 6.44
C THR A 43 -13.43 0.82 5.56
N PHE A 44 -12.52 0.15 4.84
CA PHE A 44 -11.67 0.80 3.85
C PHE A 44 -12.50 1.54 2.80
N LEU A 45 -13.42 0.85 2.12
CA LEU A 45 -14.25 1.44 1.04
C LEU A 45 -15.09 2.62 1.51
N ASN A 46 -15.62 2.55 2.73
CA ASN A 46 -16.52 3.58 3.28
C ASN A 46 -15.79 4.71 4.03
N THR A 47 -14.49 4.59 4.28
CA THR A 47 -13.74 5.64 4.97
C THR A 47 -13.55 6.85 4.08
N GLN A 48 -13.99 8.02 4.57
CA GLN A 48 -13.61 9.30 4.02
C GLN A 48 -12.13 9.56 4.32
N THR A 49 -11.30 9.63 3.28
CA THR A 49 -9.87 9.83 3.43
C THR A 49 -9.52 11.30 3.65
N ALA A 50 -8.51 11.55 4.48
CA ALA A 50 -7.84 12.84 4.53
C ALA A 50 -7.16 13.16 3.17
N PRO A 51 -7.14 14.44 2.73
CA PRO A 51 -6.53 14.86 1.45
C PRO A 51 -5.00 14.74 1.43
N LYS A 52 -4.41 14.52 2.60
CA LYS A 52 -3.01 14.16 2.81
C LYS A 52 -2.94 13.36 4.10
N PHE A 53 -1.98 12.45 4.19
CA PHE A 53 -1.74 11.74 5.43
C PHE A 53 -0.97 12.61 6.41
N ILE A 54 -1.26 12.41 7.69
CA ILE A 54 -0.43 12.93 8.78
C ILE A 54 0.84 12.06 8.84
N PRO A 55 2.04 12.66 8.63
CA PRO A 55 3.29 11.92 8.80
C PRO A 55 3.37 11.34 10.21
N GLY A 56 3.86 10.11 10.32
CA GLY A 56 3.97 9.43 11.60
C GLY A 56 4.15 7.93 11.46
N MET A 57 4.31 7.29 12.61
CA MET A 57 4.29 5.84 12.77
C MET A 57 2.89 5.37 13.15
N TYR A 58 2.39 4.40 12.39
CA TYR A 58 1.13 3.73 12.61
C TYR A 58 1.39 2.24 12.75
N SER A 59 0.61 1.54 13.54
CA SER A 59 0.69 0.09 13.60
C SER A 59 -0.66 -0.54 13.91
N GLY A 60 -0.80 -1.82 13.58
CA GLY A 60 -2.03 -2.53 13.86
C GLY A 60 -2.06 -3.94 13.30
N GLU A 61 -3.27 -4.40 13.02
CA GLU A 61 -3.55 -5.78 12.68
C GLU A 61 -3.83 -5.94 11.20
N CYS A 62 -3.43 -7.09 10.66
CA CYS A 62 -3.73 -7.54 9.32
C CYS A 62 -4.28 -8.96 9.32
N ASN A 63 -5.21 -9.22 8.40
CA ASN A 63 -5.61 -10.56 7.98
C ASN A 63 -5.29 -10.74 6.50
N HIS A 64 -5.02 -11.98 6.10
CA HIS A 64 -4.53 -12.28 4.76
C HIS A 64 -5.42 -13.31 4.06
N LEU A 65 -5.84 -12.97 2.84
CA LEU A 65 -6.38 -13.96 1.92
C LEU A 65 -5.22 -14.51 1.11
N SER A 66 -4.69 -15.66 1.51
CA SER A 66 -3.53 -16.29 0.89
C SER A 66 -3.62 -17.82 0.99
N PRO A 67 -3.29 -18.59 -0.06
CA PRO A 67 -3.27 -20.05 0.01
C PRO A 67 -2.29 -20.63 1.04
N SER A 68 -1.28 -19.86 1.44
CA SER A 68 -0.20 -20.31 2.33
C SER A 68 -0.34 -19.86 3.78
N LEU A 69 -1.37 -19.08 4.11
CA LEU A 69 -1.60 -18.53 5.45
C LEU A 69 -3.00 -18.92 5.93
N ASP A 70 -3.13 -19.15 7.23
CA ASP A 70 -4.44 -19.27 7.86
C ASP A 70 -5.14 -17.90 7.82
N PRO A 71 -6.32 -17.79 7.17
CA PRO A 71 -7.01 -16.50 7.03
C PRO A 71 -7.50 -15.90 8.36
N ASP A 72 -7.67 -16.73 9.40
CA ASP A 72 -8.10 -16.28 10.72
C ASP A 72 -6.93 -15.83 11.61
N THR A 73 -5.70 -16.19 11.23
CA THR A 73 -4.51 -15.75 11.97
C THR A 73 -4.27 -14.26 11.76
N THR A 74 -4.16 -13.53 12.87
CA THR A 74 -3.82 -12.11 12.87
C THR A 74 -2.32 -11.95 12.77
N HIS A 75 -1.88 -11.13 11.81
CA HIS A 75 -0.51 -10.63 11.71
C HIS A 75 -0.47 -9.15 12.06
N TYR A 76 0.72 -8.60 12.23
CA TYR A 76 0.89 -7.20 12.58
C TYR A 76 1.61 -6.43 11.49
N ILE A 77 1.35 -5.14 11.43
CA ILE A 77 1.99 -4.23 10.49
C ILE A 77 2.40 -2.96 11.20
N GLY A 78 3.57 -2.47 10.85
CA GLY A 78 4.01 -1.11 11.11
C GLY A 78 4.01 -0.33 9.80
N MET A 79 3.67 0.94 9.85
CA MET A 79 3.69 1.82 8.69
C MET A 79 4.23 3.19 9.05
N LEU A 80 5.34 3.53 8.43
CA LEU A 80 5.85 4.90 8.43
C LEU A 80 5.22 5.66 7.26
N LEU A 81 4.48 6.72 7.59
CA LEU A 81 4.08 7.75 6.64
C LEU A 81 5.01 8.93 6.81
N ASN A 82 5.69 9.35 5.74
CA ASN A 82 6.63 10.46 5.81
C ASN A 82 6.47 11.40 4.62
N THR A 83 6.87 12.65 4.82
CA THR A 83 6.89 13.67 3.77
C THR A 83 8.20 14.44 3.85
N ASP A 84 8.88 14.59 2.73
CA ASP A 84 10.08 15.41 2.61
C ASP A 84 10.05 16.26 1.31
N ALA A 85 11.18 16.88 0.96
CA ALA A 85 11.31 17.72 -0.23
C ALA A 85 11.10 16.95 -1.56
N LYS A 86 11.23 15.63 -1.56
CA LYS A 86 11.07 14.76 -2.73
C LYS A 86 9.64 14.21 -2.84
N GLY A 87 8.83 14.24 -1.79
CA GLY A 87 7.42 13.82 -1.86
C GLY A 87 6.87 13.23 -0.56
N ALA A 88 5.72 12.55 -0.69
CA ALA A 88 5.11 11.77 0.38
C ALA A 88 5.31 10.28 0.12
N TYR A 89 5.46 9.50 1.19
CA TYR A 89 5.89 8.12 1.13
C TYR A 89 5.18 7.28 2.18
N MET A 90 4.93 6.00 1.84
CA MET A 90 4.47 4.97 2.77
C MET A 90 5.48 3.82 2.81
N SER A 91 5.81 3.37 4.03
CA SER A 91 6.71 2.25 4.27
C SER A 91 6.06 1.22 5.19
N PRO A 92 5.41 0.19 4.63
CA PRO A 92 4.86 -0.90 5.43
C PRO A 92 5.94 -1.93 5.78
N VAL A 93 5.93 -2.41 7.03
CA VAL A 93 6.68 -3.58 7.49
C VAL A 93 5.71 -4.57 8.11
N LEU A 94 5.64 -5.78 7.55
CA LEU A 94 4.76 -6.85 8.01
C LEU A 94 5.50 -7.78 8.99
N GLN A 95 4.84 -8.08 10.10
CA GLN A 95 5.22 -9.07 11.09
C GLN A 95 4.26 -10.26 11.00
N PHE A 96 4.66 -11.27 10.21
CA PHE A 96 3.89 -12.50 10.02
C PHE A 96 3.97 -13.45 11.22
N PHE A 97 5.07 -13.41 11.97
CA PHE A 97 5.31 -14.35 13.08
C PHE A 97 5.54 -13.54 14.35
N GLY A 98 4.46 -13.18 15.01
CA GLY A 98 4.48 -12.45 16.28
C GLY A 98 3.25 -12.80 17.10
N GLU A 99 3.42 -13.01 18.40
CA GLU A 99 2.30 -13.20 19.32
C GLU A 99 1.58 -11.86 19.61
N LYS A 100 2.27 -10.73 19.39
CA LYS A 100 1.81 -9.37 19.62
C LYS A 100 2.42 -8.39 18.61
N ASN A 101 1.86 -7.19 18.54
CA ASN A 101 2.38 -6.08 17.74
C ASN A 101 3.64 -5.49 18.41
N ASP A 102 4.84 -5.87 17.95
CA ASP A 102 6.10 -5.35 18.50
C ASP A 102 6.39 -3.89 18.08
N MET A 103 5.58 -3.36 17.16
CA MET A 103 5.69 -2.01 16.62
C MET A 103 4.71 -1.03 17.30
N ALA A 104 3.89 -1.49 18.25
CA ALA A 104 2.84 -0.67 18.89
C ALA A 104 3.38 0.60 19.58
N ASP A 105 4.57 0.49 20.18
CA ASP A 105 5.20 1.55 20.96
C ASP A 105 6.30 2.29 20.21
N TRP A 106 6.53 1.96 18.94
CA TRP A 106 7.57 2.61 18.14
C TRP A 106 7.29 4.10 18.01
N SER A 107 8.32 4.91 18.28
CA SER A 107 8.32 6.32 17.95
C SER A 107 8.53 6.54 16.45
N LEU A 108 8.30 7.77 15.98
CA LEU A 108 8.66 8.15 14.61
C LEU A 108 10.16 7.93 14.31
N GLU A 109 11.04 8.16 15.29
CA GLU A 109 12.48 7.97 15.12
C GLU A 109 12.89 6.50 15.12
N ASP A 110 12.19 5.65 15.88
CA ASP A 110 12.36 4.20 15.78
C ASP A 110 11.96 3.71 14.39
N ALA A 111 10.79 4.13 13.89
CA ALA A 111 10.32 3.76 12.57
C ALA A 111 11.30 4.18 11.46
N LYS A 112 11.84 5.41 11.51
CA LYS A 112 12.85 5.88 10.54
C LYS A 112 14.16 5.09 10.59
N ARG A 113 14.54 4.57 11.76
CA ARG A 113 15.76 3.79 11.95
C ARG A 113 15.60 2.36 11.47
N GLU A 114 14.47 1.73 11.79
CA GLU A 114 14.22 0.31 11.49
C GLU A 114 13.69 0.08 10.07
N MET A 115 12.97 1.05 9.47
CA MET A 115 12.40 0.91 8.13
C MET A 115 13.35 1.44 7.05
N SER A 116 13.98 0.53 6.29
CA SER A 116 15.07 0.79 5.32
C SER A 116 14.79 1.95 4.35
N PRO A 117 15.65 2.98 4.21
CA PRO A 117 15.41 4.12 3.32
C PRO A 117 15.14 3.77 1.83
N ASP A 118 15.40 2.53 1.39
CA ASP A 118 15.09 2.03 0.05
C ASP A 118 13.58 2.11 -0.31
N TRP A 119 12.69 2.20 0.68
CA TRP A 119 11.25 2.43 0.45
C TRP A 119 10.93 3.82 -0.10
N ILE A 120 11.86 4.78 -0.10
CA ILE A 120 11.58 6.13 -0.61
C ILE A 120 11.27 6.11 -2.12
N GLU A 121 11.82 5.17 -2.89
CA GLU A 121 11.49 5.09 -4.32
C GLU A 121 10.22 4.27 -4.58
N ALA A 122 10.13 3.07 -4.01
CA ALA A 122 9.01 2.15 -4.22
C ALA A 122 7.75 2.45 -3.36
N GLY A 123 7.91 3.21 -2.28
CA GLY A 123 6.85 3.63 -1.35
C GLY A 123 6.30 5.02 -1.66
N ARG A 124 6.70 5.64 -2.78
CA ARG A 124 6.20 6.96 -3.19
C ARG A 124 4.69 6.92 -3.37
N ILE A 125 4.00 7.85 -2.71
CA ILE A 125 2.56 7.95 -2.76
C ILE A 125 2.11 8.64 -4.05
N THR A 126 1.22 7.97 -4.77
CA THR A 126 0.31 8.57 -5.75
C THR A 126 -1.02 8.87 -5.05
N TRP A 127 -1.45 10.13 -5.09
CA TRP A 127 -2.70 10.57 -4.48
C TRP A 127 -3.87 10.41 -5.44
N HIS A 128 -4.97 9.87 -4.94
CA HIS A 128 -6.26 9.81 -5.60
C HIS A 128 -7.31 10.58 -4.81
N PRO A 129 -8.49 10.87 -5.37
CA PRO A 129 -9.56 11.55 -4.65
C PRO A 129 -9.99 10.83 -3.37
N THR A 130 -9.97 9.50 -3.36
CA THR A 130 -10.48 8.70 -2.24
C THR A 130 -9.43 7.83 -1.55
N SER A 131 -8.22 7.73 -2.09
CA SER A 131 -7.17 6.85 -1.55
C SER A 131 -5.77 7.38 -1.87
N ALA A 132 -4.76 6.75 -1.28
CA ALA A 132 -3.37 6.86 -1.69
C ALA A 132 -2.89 5.49 -2.14
N THR A 133 -2.07 5.44 -3.18
CA THR A 133 -1.44 4.20 -3.64
C THR A 133 0.07 4.30 -3.67
N ALA A 134 0.75 3.17 -3.46
CA ALA A 134 2.16 2.99 -3.78
C ALA A 134 2.35 1.58 -4.32
N HIS A 135 3.38 1.35 -5.13
CA HIS A 135 3.62 0.03 -5.70
C HIS A 135 5.10 -0.24 -5.93
N VAL A 136 5.46 -1.51 -5.82
CA VAL A 136 6.78 -2.04 -6.17
C VAL A 136 6.66 -2.72 -7.53
N GLU A 137 7.52 -2.32 -8.46
CA GLU A 137 7.59 -2.92 -9.80
C GLU A 137 8.53 -4.14 -9.81
N ASP A 138 8.24 -5.11 -10.68
CA ASP A 138 9.12 -6.22 -11.03
C ASP A 138 10.19 -5.76 -12.05
N ALA A 139 11.09 -6.68 -12.41
CA ALA A 139 12.16 -6.38 -13.36
C ALA A 139 11.68 -6.02 -14.78
N GLN A 140 10.38 -6.19 -15.07
CA GLN A 140 9.75 -5.83 -16.34
C GLN A 140 8.94 -4.53 -16.24
N GLY A 141 8.94 -3.86 -15.07
CA GLY A 141 8.17 -2.64 -14.83
C GLY A 141 6.70 -2.88 -14.55
N TYR A 142 6.28 -4.13 -14.29
CA TYR A 142 4.91 -4.42 -13.86
C TYR A 142 4.83 -4.41 -12.34
N PRO A 143 3.68 -4.04 -11.76
CA PRO A 143 3.52 -4.07 -10.30
C PRO A 143 3.57 -5.50 -9.79
N ALA A 144 4.56 -5.75 -8.93
CA ALA A 144 4.64 -6.97 -8.14
C ALA A 144 3.78 -6.85 -6.89
N LEU A 145 3.78 -5.68 -6.27
CA LEU A 145 3.12 -5.40 -5.01
C LEU A 145 2.47 -4.02 -5.05
N VAL A 146 1.21 -3.94 -4.66
CA VAL A 146 0.43 -2.71 -4.72
C VAL A 146 -0.21 -2.48 -3.36
N TYR A 147 -0.14 -1.25 -2.91
CA TYR A 147 -0.67 -0.78 -1.65
C TYR A 147 -1.74 0.26 -1.89
N TRP A 148 -2.82 0.18 -1.13
CA TRP A 148 -3.81 1.24 -1.02
C TRP A 148 -3.97 1.62 0.44
N ALA A 149 -4.06 2.91 0.71
CA ALA A 149 -4.28 3.44 2.04
C ALA A 149 -5.38 4.50 2.03
N ARG A 150 -6.14 4.54 3.12
CA ARG A 150 -7.08 5.62 3.45
C ARG A 150 -6.86 6.01 4.89
N GLN A 151 -6.79 7.31 5.17
CA GLN A 151 -6.68 7.82 6.53
C GLN A 151 -8.02 8.40 6.98
N ASN A 152 -8.60 7.84 8.04
CA ASN A 152 -9.81 8.39 8.63
C ASN A 152 -9.57 9.84 9.09
N ILE A 153 -10.42 10.77 8.67
CA ILE A 153 -10.24 12.18 8.98
C ILE A 153 -10.42 12.52 10.47
N GLU A 154 -11.18 11.71 11.22
CA GLU A 154 -11.47 11.91 12.65
C GLU A 154 -10.47 11.14 13.51
N THR A 155 -10.41 9.82 13.37
CA THR A 155 -9.61 8.92 14.23
C THR A 155 -8.14 8.87 13.85
N LYS A 156 -7.79 9.34 12.64
CA LYS A 156 -6.45 9.26 12.03
C LYS A 156 -5.96 7.84 11.77
N GLU A 157 -6.79 6.83 11.99
CA GLU A 157 -6.50 5.45 11.65
C GLU A 157 -6.25 5.29 10.16
N ILE A 158 -5.37 4.36 9.81
CA ILE A 158 -5.11 3.97 8.43
C ILE A 158 -5.80 2.65 8.16
N TYR A 159 -6.66 2.63 7.16
CA TYR A 159 -7.15 1.41 6.55
C TYR A 159 -6.30 1.11 5.33
N PHE A 160 -5.73 -0.08 5.30
CA PHE A 160 -4.70 -0.44 4.34
C PHE A 160 -5.05 -1.76 3.65
N LEU A 161 -4.86 -1.79 2.35
CA LEU A 161 -4.94 -2.98 1.52
C LEU A 161 -3.60 -3.20 0.82
N ALA A 162 -3.15 -4.45 0.78
CA ALA A 162 -2.04 -4.85 -0.08
C ALA A 162 -2.47 -5.96 -1.02
N TRP A 163 -1.95 -5.94 -2.25
CA TRP A 163 -2.10 -6.99 -3.23
C TRP A 163 -0.75 -7.43 -3.76
N LEU A 164 -0.46 -8.72 -3.61
CA LEU A 164 0.70 -9.38 -4.21
C LEU A 164 0.24 -10.14 -5.45
N ARG A 165 0.60 -9.63 -6.63
CA ARG A 165 0.23 -10.05 -8.00
C ARG A 165 -0.57 -11.36 -8.15
N GLY A 166 -1.84 -11.35 -7.75
CA GLY A 166 -2.80 -12.45 -7.94
C GLY A 166 -2.72 -13.60 -6.92
N PHE A 167 -1.83 -13.50 -5.94
CA PHE A 167 -1.58 -14.57 -4.97
C PHE A 167 -2.14 -14.27 -3.58
N SER A 168 -2.13 -13.00 -3.16
CA SER A 168 -2.53 -12.68 -1.79
C SER A 168 -3.05 -11.26 -1.64
N TYR A 169 -4.02 -11.12 -0.75
CA TYR A 169 -4.46 -9.83 -0.22
C TYR A 169 -4.11 -9.73 1.26
N ALA A 170 -3.78 -8.52 1.70
CA ALA A 170 -3.74 -8.18 3.12
C ALA A 170 -4.76 -7.07 3.38
N PHE A 171 -5.53 -7.21 4.45
CA PHE A 171 -6.52 -6.26 4.92
C PHE A 171 -6.10 -5.81 6.30
N CYS A 172 -5.85 -4.52 6.49
CA CYS A 172 -5.26 -4.04 7.73
C CYS A 172 -5.97 -2.79 8.27
N THR A 173 -5.98 -2.68 9.60
CA THR A 173 -6.39 -1.48 10.33
C THR A 173 -5.26 -1.06 11.26
N LEU A 174 -4.75 0.16 11.09
CA LEU A 174 -3.63 0.70 11.85
C LEU A 174 -4.06 1.94 12.61
N LYS A 175 -3.55 2.07 13.84
CA LYS A 175 -3.75 3.24 14.70
C LYS A 175 -2.47 4.07 14.74
N PRO A 176 -2.57 5.39 14.96
CA PRO A 176 -1.40 6.18 15.30
C PRO A 176 -0.75 5.64 16.57
N ASN A 177 0.56 5.43 16.55
CA ASN A 177 1.27 5.08 17.77
C ASN A 177 1.28 6.30 18.72
N VAL A 178 1.24 6.05 20.03
CA VAL A 178 1.19 7.11 21.07
C VAL A 178 2.36 8.10 20.93
N ASN A 179 3.55 7.59 20.57
CA ASN A 179 4.76 8.39 20.34
C ASN A 179 5.12 8.49 18.85
N GLY A 180 4.20 8.10 17.96
CA GLY A 180 4.43 7.98 16.53
C GLY A 180 4.10 9.24 15.73
N LEU A 181 3.40 10.20 16.32
CA LEU A 181 3.04 11.46 15.67
C LEU A 181 4.03 12.57 16.06
N PRO A 182 4.34 13.51 15.13
CA PRO A 182 5.18 14.67 15.41
C PRO A 182 4.51 15.71 16.32
#